data_AF-A0A285B8J8-F1
#
_entry.id   AF-A0A285B8J8-F1
#
_cell.length_a   1.000
_cell.length_b   1.000
_cell.length_c   1.000
_cell.angle_alpha   90.00
_cell.angle_beta   90.00
_cell.angle_gamma   90.00
#
_symmetry.space_group_name_H-M   'P 1'
#
loop_
_entity.id
_entity.type
_entity.pdbx_description
1 polymer ?
#
loop_
_entity_poly.entity_id
_entity_poly.type
_entity_poly.pdbx_seq_one_letter_code
_entity_poly.pdbx_strand_id
1 'polypeptide(L)' 'MQYFSTKEIMSLSAKTCDRCNIHAESGDFEFHEFMSIEHIAGYGSVFGDGETLQLDLCQHCVKTVLGQWIK' A
#
# COMPACT_ATOMS: atom_id res chain seq x y z
N MET A 1 18.09 2.44 37.55
CA MET A 1 18.06 3.75 36.87
C MET A 1 17.81 3.49 35.40
N GLN A 2 16.79 4.11 34.80
CA GLN A 2 16.47 3.94 33.38
C GLN A 2 16.91 5.19 32.62
N TYR A 3 17.44 5.00 31.42
CA TYR A 3 17.91 6.06 30.54
C TYR A 3 17.16 5.94 29.22
N PHE A 4 16.54 7.02 28.79
CA PHE A 4 15.78 7.08 27.54
C PHE A 4 16.46 8.04 26.58
N SER A 5 16.45 7.70 25.30
CA SER A 5 16.91 8.55 24.21
C SER A 5 15.81 8.75 23.18
N THR A 6 15.80 9.90 22.53
CA THR A 6 14.84 10.24 21.48
C THR A 6 15.27 9.59 20.16
N LYS A 7 14.31 9.00 19.44
CA LYS A 7 14.52 8.43 18.11
C LYS A 7 13.54 9.07 17.13
N GLU A 8 14.04 9.62 16.04
CA GLU A 8 13.22 10.02 14.90
C GLU A 8 12.92 8.79 14.03
N ILE A 9 11.64 8.62 13.69
CA ILE A 9 11.16 7.51 12.87
C ILE A 9 10.25 8.10 11.80
N MET A 10 10.46 7.72 10.54
CA MET A 10 9.52 8.02 9.47
C MET A 10 8.28 7.13 9.65
N SER A 11 7.11 7.76 9.68
CA SER A 11 5.82 7.08 9.77
C SER A 11 4.95 7.49 8.59
N LEU A 12 4.14 6.55 8.10
CA LEU A 12 3.20 6.80 7.03
C LEU A 12 1.96 7.50 7.61
N SER A 13 1.70 8.73 7.20
CA SER A 13 0.59 9.53 7.75
C SER A 13 -0.73 9.29 7.04
N ALA A 14 -0.71 8.93 5.75
CA ALA A 14 -1.91 8.76 4.94
C ALA A 14 -1.65 7.88 3.71
N LYS A 15 -2.73 7.41 3.07
CA LYS A 15 -2.73 6.68 1.80
C LYS A 15 -3.81 7.22 0.86
N THR A 16 -3.57 7.11 -0.44
CA THR A 16 -4.56 7.43 -1.47
C THR A 16 -4.72 6.24 -2.40
N CYS A 17 -5.95 5.85 -2.72
CA CYS A 17 -6.18 4.73 -3.62
C CYS A 17 -5.96 5.15 -5.08
N ASP A 18 -5.10 4.43 -5.79
CA ASP A 18 -4.77 4.73 -7.19
C ASP A 18 -5.95 4.57 -8.16
N ARG A 19 -6.95 3.76 -7.78
CA ARG A 19 -8.14 3.50 -8.62
C ARG A 19 -9.25 4.52 -8.42
N CYS A 20 -9.62 4.82 -7.18
CA CYS A 20 -10.78 5.66 -6.88
C CYS A 20 -10.45 7.00 -6.23
N ASN A 21 -9.17 7.27 -5.97
CA ASN A 21 -8.67 8.48 -5.32
C ASN A 21 -9.22 8.72 -3.90
N ILE A 22 -9.77 7.70 -3.24
CA ILE A 22 -10.13 7.84 -1.82
C ILE A 22 -8.86 8.04 -1.01
N HIS A 23 -8.87 9.05 -0.15
CA HIS A 23 -7.79 9.38 0.75
C HIS A 23 -8.15 8.92 2.16
N ALA A 24 -7.22 8.30 2.86
CA ALA A 24 -7.38 7.85 4.23
C ALA A 24 -6.16 8.25 5.05
N GLU A 25 -6.41 8.91 6.19
CA GLU A 25 -5.39 9.29 7.16
C GLU A 25 -5.10 8.10 8.09
N SER A 26 -3.94 8.07 8.72
CA SER A 26 -3.48 6.98 9.61
C SER A 26 -4.37 6.72 10.84
N GLY A 27 -5.27 7.66 11.17
CA GLY A 27 -6.29 7.47 12.20
C GLY A 27 -7.61 6.87 11.69
N ASP A 28 -7.79 6.76 10.38
CA ASP A 28 -8.99 6.23 9.76
C ASP A 28 -8.94 4.70 9.70
N PHE A 29 -10.06 4.04 9.98
CA PHE A 29 -10.16 2.59 9.83
C PHE A 29 -9.85 2.14 8.39
N GLU A 30 -10.24 2.93 7.40
CA GLU A 30 -9.99 2.62 5.99
C GLU A 30 -8.49 2.51 5.70
N PHE A 31 -7.64 3.34 6.31
CA PHE A 31 -6.19 3.33 6.08
C PHE A 31 -5.53 1.98 6.38
N HIS A 32 -6.01 1.30 7.43
CA HIS A 32 -5.48 0.00 7.86
C HIS A 32 -5.90 -1.15 6.93
N GLU A 33 -6.93 -0.95 6.11
CA GLU A 33 -7.47 -1.96 5.19
C GLU A 33 -6.98 -1.78 3.74
N PHE A 34 -6.06 -0.84 3.50
CA PHE A 34 -5.41 -0.69 2.18
C PHE A 34 -4.50 -1.89 1.87
N MET A 35 -4.61 -2.39 0.63
CA MET A 35 -3.65 -3.35 0.07
C MET A 35 -2.61 -2.58 -0.77
N SER A 36 -1.36 -2.64 -0.33
CA SER A 36 -0.20 -2.04 -1.01
C SER A 36 0.62 -3.14 -1.67
N ILE A 37 0.94 -2.99 -2.95
CA ILE A 37 1.78 -3.90 -3.73
C ILE A 37 3.03 -3.15 -4.16
N GLU A 38 4.20 -3.71 -3.88
CA GLU A 38 5.47 -3.30 -4.46
C GLU A 38 6.15 -4.53 -5.04
N HIS A 39 6.46 -4.46 -6.34
CA HIS A 39 7.06 -5.58 -7.06
C HIS A 39 8.08 -5.09 -8.07
N ILE A 40 9.27 -5.70 -8.07
CA ILE A 40 10.28 -5.47 -9.10
C ILE A 40 10.15 -6.57 -10.15
N ALA A 41 9.83 -6.17 -11.37
CA ALA A 41 9.65 -7.07 -12.49
C ALA A 41 10.98 -7.71 -12.91
N GLY A 42 10.95 -9.03 -13.15
CA GLY A 42 12.10 -9.78 -13.63
C GLY A 42 12.20 -9.85 -15.16
N TYR A 43 13.25 -10.53 -15.61
CA TYR A 43 13.51 -10.74 -17.04
C TYR A 43 12.33 -11.39 -17.77
N GLY A 44 11.92 -10.79 -18.89
CA GLY A 44 10.79 -11.26 -19.69
C GLY A 44 9.41 -10.91 -19.12
N SER A 45 9.34 -10.08 -18.07
CA SER A 45 8.07 -9.55 -17.57
C SER A 45 7.31 -8.79 -18.65
N VAL A 46 5.99 -8.98 -18.70
CA VAL A 46 5.09 -8.21 -19.57
C VAL A 46 5.06 -6.72 -19.24
N PHE A 47 5.57 -6.34 -18.08
CA PHE A 47 5.65 -4.95 -17.62
C PHE A 47 6.99 -4.27 -17.94
N GLY A 48 7.96 -5.01 -18.49
CA GLY A 48 9.33 -4.54 -18.69
C GLY A 48 10.30 -5.17 -17.68
N ASP A 49 11.54 -5.39 -18.12
CA ASP A 49 12.60 -5.95 -17.27
C ASP A 49 13.16 -4.90 -16.31
N GLY A 50 13.20 -5.22 -15.02
CA GLY A 50 13.67 -4.32 -13.97
C GLY A 50 12.70 -3.21 -13.56
N GLU A 51 11.49 -3.18 -14.12
CA GLU A 51 10.49 -2.15 -13.82
C GLU A 51 9.90 -2.32 -12.41
N THR A 52 9.74 -1.21 -11.70
CA THR A 52 9.12 -1.20 -10.36
C THR A 52 7.63 -0.90 -10.48
N LEU A 53 6.82 -1.85 -10.02
CA LEU A 53 5.36 -1.75 -9.96
C LEU A 53 4.94 -1.40 -8.55
N GLN A 54 4.21 -0.31 -8.40
CA GLN A 54 3.61 0.13 -7.14
C GLN A 54 2.11 0.31 -7.33
N LEU A 55 1.32 -0.12 -6.35
CA LEU A 55 -0.13 0.01 -6.38
C LEU A 55 -0.69 0.06 -4.95
N ASP A 56 -1.51 1.05 -4.66
CA ASP A 56 -2.29 1.20 -3.43
C ASP A 56 -3.78 1.14 -3.72
N LEU A 57 -4.47 0.12 -3.19
CA LEU A 57 -5.92 -0.05 -3.32
C LEU A 57 -6.62 -0.03 -1.97
N CYS A 58 -7.70 0.75 -1.87
CA CYS A 58 -8.62 0.65 -0.74
C CYS A 58 -9.39 -0.69 -0.75
N GLN A 59 -9.90 -1.14 0.40
CA GLN A 59 -10.58 -2.44 0.52
C GLN A 59 -11.74 -2.62 -0.47
N HIS A 60 -12.45 -1.53 -0.78
CA HIS A 60 -13.54 -1.51 -1.75
C HIS A 60 -13.05 -1.82 -3.17
N CYS A 61 -11.92 -1.21 -3.56
CA CYS A 61 -11.29 -1.46 -4.86
C CYS A 61 -10.66 -2.84 -4.92
N VAL A 62 -10.02 -3.31 -3.84
CA VAL A 62 -9.52 -4.68 -3.73
C VAL A 62 -10.64 -5.68 -3.97
N LYS A 63 -11.77 -5.54 -3.26
CA LYS A 63 -12.94 -6.41 -3.46
C LYS A 63 -13.51 -6.32 -4.88
N THR A 64 -13.57 -5.13 -5.45
CA THR A 64 -14.11 -4.92 -6.80
C THR A 64 -13.23 -5.56 -7.87
N VAL A 65 -11.91 -5.36 -7.78
CA VAL A 65 -10.96 -5.82 -8.81
C VAL A 65 -10.60 -7.28 -8.59
N LEU A 66 -10.24 -7.66 -7.36
CA LEU A 66 -9.64 -8.96 -7.05
C LEU A 66 -10.60 -9.93 -6.35
N GLY A 67 -11.78 -9.47 -5.91
CA GLY A 67 -12.63 -10.21 -4.98
C GLY A 67 -13.13 -11.58 -5.46
N GLN A 68 -13.17 -11.83 -6.78
CA GLN A 68 -13.54 -13.15 -7.30
C GLN A 68 -12.41 -14.20 -7.15
N TRP A 69 -11.18 -13.77 -6.89
CA TRP A 69 -10.01 -14.65 -6.74
C TRP A 69 -9.48 -14.73 -5.30
N ILE A 70 -9.90 -13.80 -4.42
CA ILE A 70 -9.56 -13.82 -2.99
C ILE A 70 -10.48 -14.81 -2.27
N LYS A 71 -9.91 -15.69 -1.43
CA LYS A 71 -10.60 -16.72 -0.65
C LYS A 71 -10.71 -16.35 0.82
#